data_AF-A0A957Y5I4-F1
#
_entry.id   AF-A0A957Y5I4-F1
#
_cell.length_a   1.000
_cell.length_b   1.000
_cell.length_c   1.000
_cell.angle_alpha   90.00
_cell.angle_beta   90.00
_cell.angle_gamma   90.00
#
_symmetry.space_group_name_H-M   'P 1'
#
loop_
_entity.id
_entity.type
_entity.pdbx_description
1 polymer ?
#
loop_
_entity_poly.entity_id
_entity_poly.type
_entity_poly.pdbx_seq_one_letter_code
_entity_poly.pdbx_strand_id
1 'polypeptide(L)' 'AGLVCALPGDLNHDGQVTVIDIQMIASAWPQSSATFPYDQNGDGVLDIQDIVLVTAQFGDAC' A
#
# COMPACT_ATOMS: atom_id res chain seq x y z
N ALA A 1 21.15 6.41 8.22
CA ALA A 1 19.88 5.99 8.83
C ALA A 1 18.86 7.05 8.47
N GLY A 2 18.14 6.87 7.35
CA GLY A 2 17.05 7.75 6.98
C GLY A 2 15.92 7.58 7.99
N LEU A 3 15.26 8.67 8.36
CA LEU A 3 14.13 8.63 9.27
C LEU A 3 13.07 7.70 8.66
N VAL A 4 12.72 6.62 9.36
CA VAL A 4 11.55 5.81 9.01
C VAL A 4 10.35 6.66 9.41
N CYS A 5 9.84 7.48 8.50
CA CYS A 5 8.53 8.06 8.72
C CYS A 5 7.50 7.04 8.24
N ALA A 6 6.45 6.84 9.03
CA ALA A 6 5.36 5.96 8.67
C ALA A 6 4.37 6.77 7.83
N LEU A 7 4.51 6.70 6.51
CA LEU A 7 3.48 7.16 5.59
C LEU A 7 2.47 6.03 5.44
N PRO A 8 1.18 6.24 5.73
CA PRO A 8 0.20 5.29 5.24
C PRO A 8 0.30 5.26 3.71
N GLY A 9 0.24 4.05 3.13
CA GLY A 9 0.43 3.83 1.70
C GLY A 9 1.87 3.55 1.26
N ASP A 10 2.87 3.81 2.10
CA ASP A 10 4.27 3.39 1.85
C ASP A 10 4.42 1.93 2.28
N LEU A 11 4.29 1.02 1.31
CA LEU A 11 4.26 -0.42 1.55
C LEU A 11 5.66 -1.04 1.54
N ASN A 12 6.62 -0.38 0.89
CA ASN A 12 8.00 -0.83 0.81
C ASN A 12 8.92 -0.18 1.86
N HIS A 13 8.39 0.77 2.63
CA HIS A 13 9.06 1.56 3.67
C HIS A 13 10.27 2.35 3.15
N ASP A 14 10.17 2.89 1.94
CA ASP A 14 11.23 3.69 1.31
C ASP A 14 11.11 5.21 1.57
N GLY A 15 10.05 5.62 2.28
CA GLY A 15 9.78 7.02 2.62
C GLY A 15 8.98 7.76 1.56
N GLN A 16 8.51 7.09 0.50
CA GLN A 16 7.69 7.69 -0.55
C GLN A 16 6.52 6.79 -0.92
N VAL A 17 5.36 7.39 -1.16
CA VAL A 17 4.22 6.68 -1.73
C VAL A 17 4.22 6.87 -3.25
N THR A 18 4.59 5.83 -3.97
CA THR A 18 4.79 5.88 -5.42
C THR A 18 3.98 4.81 -6.16
N VAL A 19 4.21 4.69 -7.47
CA VAL A 19 3.62 3.60 -8.26
C VAL A 19 4.13 2.23 -7.83
N ILE A 20 5.28 2.16 -7.15
CA ILE A 20 5.84 0.90 -6.65
C ILE A 20 4.92 0.31 -5.59
N ASP A 21 4.40 1.13 -4.67
CA ASP A 21 3.46 0.70 -3.63
C ASP A 21 2.15 0.17 -4.22
N ILE A 22 1.60 0.86 -5.22
CA ILE A 22 0.42 0.41 -5.95
C ILE A 22 0.70 -0.91 -6.68
N GLN A 23 1.88 -1.05 -7.31
CA GLN A 23 2.29 -2.27 -8.00
C GLN A 23 2.44 -3.46 -7.05
N MET A 24 2.82 -3.25 -5.79
CA MET A 24 2.89 -4.32 -4.79
C MET A 24 1.51 -4.94 -4.55
N ILE A 25 0.46 -4.12 -4.36
CA ILE A 25 -0.92 -4.62 -4.26
C ILE A 25 -1.34 -5.32 -5.56
N ALA A 26 -1.14 -4.67 -6.70
CA ALA A 26 -1.54 -5.22 -8.00
C ALA A 26 -0.85 -6.56 -8.32
N SER A 27 0.37 -6.79 -7.82
CA SER A 27 1.12 -8.04 -8.01
C SER A 27 0.55 -9.23 -7.21
N ALA A 28 -0.17 -8.95 -6.13
CA ALA A 28 -0.82 -9.95 -5.27
C ALA A 28 -2.32 -10.09 -5.57
N TRP A 29 -2.90 -9.15 -6.33
CA TRP A 29 -4.33 -9.11 -6.65
C TRP A 29 -4.72 -10.09 -7.77
N PRO A 30 -5.91 -10.74 -7.72
CA PRO A 30 -6.86 -10.82 -6.61
C PRO A 30 -6.57 -11.95 -5.63
N GLN A 31 -6.88 -11.72 -4.35
CA GLN A 31 -6.72 -12.73 -3.31
C GLN A 31 -7.83 -12.64 -2.26
N SER A 32 -8.44 -13.77 -1.93
CA SER A 32 -9.26 -13.95 -0.73
C SER A 32 -8.36 -14.30 0.47
N SER A 33 -8.68 -13.81 1.67
CA SER A 33 -7.84 -13.95 2.86
C SER A 33 -6.50 -13.22 2.71
N ALA A 34 -6.59 -11.97 2.27
CA ALA A 34 -5.46 -11.06 2.24
C ALA A 34 -5.14 -10.56 3.66
N THR A 35 -3.92 -10.05 3.84
CA THR A 35 -3.45 -9.51 5.12
C THR A 35 -2.63 -8.26 4.88
N PHE A 36 -2.32 -7.54 5.96
CA PHE A 36 -1.30 -6.51 5.97
C PHE A 36 0.01 -7.02 5.33
N PRO A 37 0.72 -6.20 4.55
CA PRO A 37 0.47 -4.78 4.28
C PRO A 37 -0.36 -4.51 3.02
N TYR A 38 -1.03 -5.50 2.41
CA TYR A 38 -1.72 -5.29 1.13
C TYR A 38 -3.21 -4.98 1.29
N ASP A 39 -3.87 -5.65 2.24
CA ASP A 39 -5.24 -5.34 2.67
C ASP A 39 -5.24 -4.03 3.49
N GLN A 40 -5.55 -2.92 2.82
CA GLN A 40 -5.50 -1.57 3.40
C GLN A 40 -6.76 -1.25 4.21
N ASN A 41 -7.91 -1.80 3.83
CA ASN A 41 -9.18 -1.53 4.50
C ASN A 41 -9.48 -2.53 5.64
N GLY A 42 -8.74 -3.64 5.72
CA GLY A 42 -8.83 -4.67 6.75
C GLY A 42 -10.03 -5.60 6.59
N ASP A 43 -10.61 -5.72 5.39
CA ASP A 43 -11.80 -6.54 5.14
C ASP A 43 -11.48 -8.00 4.79
N GLY A 44 -10.20 -8.34 4.67
CA GLY A 44 -9.71 -9.69 4.37
C GLY A 44 -9.78 -10.06 2.89
N VAL A 45 -10.11 -9.13 2.00
CA VAL A 45 -10.15 -9.30 0.55
C VAL A 45 -9.19 -8.30 -0.09
N LEU A 46 -8.24 -8.79 -0.88
CA LEU A 46 -7.43 -7.89 -1.70
C LEU A 46 -8.24 -7.53 -2.95
N ASP A 47 -8.67 -6.27 -3.05
CA ASP A 47 -9.40 -5.77 -4.22
C ASP A 47 -9.03 -4.32 -4.62
N ILE A 48 -9.85 -3.72 -5.49
CA ILE A 48 -9.61 -2.37 -5.99
C ILE A 48 -9.70 -1.29 -4.90
N GLN A 49 -10.41 -1.55 -3.80
CA GLN A 49 -10.55 -0.63 -2.68
C GLN A 49 -9.18 -0.42 -2.01
N ASP A 50 -8.36 -1.46 -1.89
CA ASP A 50 -7.00 -1.36 -1.36
C ASP A 50 -6.10 -0.49 -2.22
N ILE A 51 -6.18 -0.68 -3.54
CA ILE A 51 -5.46 0.16 -4.52
C ILE A 51 -5.88 1.63 -4.38
N VAL A 52 -7.19 1.90 -4.26
CA VAL A 52 -7.70 3.27 -4.11
C VAL A 52 -7.20 3.93 -2.83
N LEU A 53 -7.07 3.18 -1.73
CA LEU A 53 -6.53 3.70 -0.47
C LEU A 53 -5.06 4.12 -0.58
N VAL A 54 -4.20 3.29 -1.20
CA VAL A 54 -2.79 3.69 -1.46
C VAL A 54 -2.71 4.84 -2.46
N THR A 55 -3.54 4.81 -3.50
CA THR A 55 -3.56 5.87 -4.52
C THR A 55 -3.97 7.22 -3.93
N ALA A 56 -4.80 7.24 -2.88
CA ALA A 56 -5.16 8.46 -2.18
C ALA A 56 -3.98 9.17 -1.48
N GLN A 57 -2.87 8.46 -1.27
CA GLN A 57 -1.63 8.95 -0.65
C GLN A 57 -0.51 9.16 -1.68
N PHE A 58 -0.79 8.96 -2.97
CA PHE A 58 0.24 9.01 -4.01
C PHE A 58 0.96 10.36 -4.03
N GLY A 59 2.30 10.31 -3.95
CA GLY A 59 3.18 11.47 -3.94
C GLY A 59 3.54 11.99 -2.55
N ASP A 60 2.97 11.42 -1.48
CA ASP A 60 3.43 11.68 -0.12
C ASP A 60 4.89 11.20 0.04
N ALA A 61 5.70 11.98 0.77
CA ALA A 61 7.10 11.70 0.98
C ALA A 61 7.63 12.29 2.29
N CYS A 62 8.66 11.63 2.83
CA CYS A 62 9.50 12.06 3.94
C CYS A 62 10.95 11.57 3.72
#